data_AF-A0A1Y4DX38-F1
#
_entry.id   AF-A0A1Y4DX38-F1
#
_cell.length_a   1.000
_cell.length_b   1.000
_cell.length_c   1.000
_cell.angle_alpha   90.00
_cell.angle_beta   90.00
_cell.angle_gamma   90.00
#
_symmetry.space_group_name_H-M   'P 1'
#
loop_
_entity.id
_entity.type
_entity.pdbx_description
1 polymer ?
#
loop_
_entity_poly.entity_id
_entity_poly.type
_entity_poly.pdbx_seq_one_letter_code
_entity_poly.pdbx_strand_id
1 'polypeptide(L)'
;MPPLARGDIDAFFARAFTQLDIEIDGAKRAAAVVATQGSPYLLQLIGHNIVLRADDEGRVSSKALADAIAASEADFESDVCRTTLAALSDRDVDFLVCMAQDERESRISVIAERMGVSDDYAQKYRRRLIDAGVIEPVRRGYVRFAVPYLDAHLRTYDEG
;
A
#
# COMPACT_ATOMS: atom_id res chain seq x y z
N MET A 1 -1.77 -12.93 3.26
CA MET A 1 -0.38 -13.43 3.15
C MET A 1 0.55 -12.37 3.70
N PRO A 2 1.69 -12.73 4.31
CA PRO A 2 2.67 -11.73 4.75
C PRO A 2 3.23 -10.95 3.55
N PRO A 3 3.68 -9.69 3.74
CA PRO A 3 4.40 -8.94 2.71
C PRO A 3 5.65 -9.69 2.23
N LEU A 4 5.93 -9.61 0.92
CA LEU A 4 7.13 -10.16 0.31
C LEU A 4 8.38 -9.43 0.82
N ALA A 5 9.46 -10.17 1.03
CA ALA A 5 10.74 -9.58 1.41
C ALA A 5 11.33 -8.78 0.25
N ARG A 6 11.90 -7.61 0.55
CA ARG A 6 12.48 -6.73 -0.48
C ARG A 6 13.53 -7.42 -1.36
N GLY A 7 14.33 -8.32 -0.78
CA GLY A 7 15.33 -9.10 -1.54
C GLY A 7 14.70 -10.04 -2.56
N ASP A 8 13.57 -10.67 -2.23
CA ASP A 8 12.85 -11.57 -3.14
C ASP A 8 12.24 -10.78 -4.31
N ILE A 9 11.71 -9.58 -4.02
CA ILE A 9 11.15 -8.68 -5.03
C ILE A 9 12.25 -8.17 -5.96
N ASP A 10 13.40 -7.74 -5.41
CA ASP A 10 14.54 -7.30 -6.23
C ASP A 10 15.06 -8.42 -7.13
N ALA A 11 15.23 -9.63 -6.58
CA ALA A 11 15.66 -10.80 -7.34
C ALA A 11 14.65 -11.16 -8.45
N PHE A 12 13.35 -11.06 -8.15
CA PHE A 12 12.31 -11.26 -9.14
C PHE A 12 12.40 -10.24 -10.27
N PHE A 13 12.45 -8.95 -9.94
CA PHE A 13 12.56 -7.87 -10.94
C PHE A 13 13.84 -8.00 -11.76
N ALA A 14 14.99 -8.23 -11.13
CA ALA A 14 16.26 -8.40 -11.83
C ALA A 14 16.15 -9.53 -12.87
N ARG A 15 15.64 -10.69 -12.48
CA ARG A 15 15.46 -11.83 -13.39
C ARG A 15 14.47 -11.52 -14.51
N ALA A 16 13.32 -10.95 -14.18
CA ALA A 16 12.26 -10.66 -15.15
C ALA A 16 12.72 -9.64 -16.19
N PHE A 17 13.36 -8.55 -15.76
CA PHE A 17 13.86 -7.52 -16.66
C PHE A 17 14.99 -8.03 -17.55
N THR A 18 15.91 -8.85 -17.03
CA THR A 18 16.92 -9.51 -17.88
C THR A 18 16.29 -10.42 -18.93
N GLN A 19 15.22 -11.16 -18.61
CA GLN A 19 14.53 -12.03 -19.57
C GLN A 19 13.75 -11.27 -20.65
N LEU A 20 13.40 -10.02 -20.38
CA LEU A 20 12.63 -9.16 -21.27
C LEU A 20 13.52 -8.13 -21.98
N ASP A 21 14.84 -8.24 -21.86
CA ASP A 21 15.82 -7.27 -22.38
C ASP A 21 15.55 -5.82 -21.91
N ILE A 22 15.07 -5.66 -20.67
CA ILE A 22 14.82 -4.37 -20.03
C ILE A 22 16.04 -3.92 -19.22
N GLU A 23 16.63 -2.80 -19.62
CA GLU A 23 17.76 -2.17 -18.96
C GLU A 23 17.29 -1.23 -17.83
N ILE A 24 17.44 -1.70 -16.59
CA ILE A 24 17.17 -0.92 -15.38
C ILE A 24 18.31 -1.07 -14.38
N ASP A 25 18.87 0.07 -13.96
CA ASP A 25 19.94 0.07 -12.97
C ASP A 25 19.43 -0.30 -11.56
N GLY A 26 20.37 -0.62 -10.67
CA GLY A 26 20.06 -1.05 -9.32
C GLY A 26 19.33 0.00 -8.47
N ALA A 27 19.58 1.30 -8.67
CA ALA A 27 18.92 2.36 -7.90
C ALA A 27 17.45 2.50 -8.32
N LYS A 28 17.18 2.46 -9.63
CA LYS A 28 15.83 2.44 -10.20
C LYS A 28 15.06 1.20 -9.76
N ARG A 29 15.69 0.03 -9.79
CA ARG A 29 15.05 -1.22 -9.33
C ARG A 29 14.77 -1.20 -7.83
N ALA A 30 15.69 -0.67 -7.01
CA ALA A 30 15.45 -0.51 -5.58
C ALA A 30 14.26 0.43 -5.28
N ALA A 31 14.07 1.50 -6.06
CA ALA A 31 12.89 2.35 -5.95
C ALA A 31 11.60 1.60 -6.30
N ALA A 32 11.61 0.80 -7.39
CA ALA A 32 10.48 -0.06 -7.74
C ALA A 32 10.15 -1.07 -6.62
N VAL A 33 11.16 -1.68 -6.00
CA VAL A 33 10.99 -2.60 -4.87
C VAL A 33 10.31 -1.91 -3.69
N VAL A 34 10.71 -0.69 -3.33
CA VAL A 34 10.09 0.07 -2.23
C VAL A 34 8.61 0.36 -2.53
N ALA A 35 8.29 0.78 -3.76
CA ALA A 35 6.92 1.07 -4.18
C ALA A 35 6.01 -0.17 -4.18
N THR A 36 6.56 -1.39 -4.20
CA THR A 36 5.70 -2.58 -4.06
C THR A 36 5.03 -2.69 -2.68
N GLN A 37 5.58 -2.05 -1.64
CA GLN A 37 5.16 -2.24 -0.23
C GLN A 37 5.10 -3.72 0.20
N GLY A 38 5.84 -4.61 -0.49
CA GLY A 38 5.77 -6.06 -0.28
C GLY A 38 4.51 -6.73 -0.82
N SER A 39 3.64 -6.01 -1.54
CA SER A 39 2.43 -6.57 -2.15
C SER A 39 2.77 -7.31 -3.45
N PRO A 40 2.36 -8.59 -3.60
CA PRO A 40 2.47 -9.31 -4.86
C PRO A 40 1.73 -8.62 -6.01
N TYR A 41 0.60 -7.95 -5.73
CA TYR A 41 -0.17 -7.27 -6.78
C TYR A 41 0.54 -6.01 -7.28
N LEU A 42 1.09 -5.18 -6.37
CA LEU A 42 1.91 -4.04 -6.77
C LEU A 42 3.20 -4.45 -7.48
N LEU A 43 3.82 -5.56 -7.08
CA LEU A 43 4.95 -6.15 -7.80
C LEU A 43 4.57 -6.42 -9.27
N GLN A 44 3.39 -6.99 -9.51
CA GLN A 44 2.92 -7.25 -10.87
C GLN A 44 2.63 -5.95 -11.64
N LEU A 45 1.88 -5.02 -11.05
CA LEU A 45 1.53 -3.74 -11.68
C LEU A 45 2.78 -2.92 -12.03
N ILE A 46 3.71 -2.76 -11.08
CA ILE A 46 4.93 -1.98 -11.26
C ILE A 46 5.81 -2.63 -12.33
N GLY A 47 6.01 -3.95 -12.26
CA GLY A 47 6.80 -4.68 -13.27
C GLY A 47 6.22 -4.50 -14.67
N HIS A 48 4.90 -4.67 -14.81
CA HIS A 48 4.20 -4.48 -16.08
C HIS A 48 4.31 -3.04 -16.61
N ASN A 49 4.04 -2.05 -15.76
CA ASN A 49 4.05 -0.65 -16.15
C ASN A 49 5.47 -0.13 -16.51
N ILE A 50 6.52 -0.70 -15.90
CA ILE A 50 7.91 -0.43 -16.27
C ILE A 50 8.19 -0.94 -17.68
N VAL A 51 7.82 -2.18 -17.99
CA VAL A 51 8.02 -2.78 -19.33
C VAL A 51 7.30 -1.97 -20.41
N LEU A 52 6.06 -1.56 -20.15
CA LEU A 52 5.28 -0.74 -21.09
C LEU A 52 5.87 0.65 -21.39
N ARG A 53 6.77 1.15 -20.53
CA ARG A 53 7.34 2.51 -20.63
C ARG A 53 8.84 2.52 -20.91
N ALA A 54 9.45 1.35 -21.09
CA ALA A 54 10.79 1.26 -21.63
C ALA A 54 10.82 1.82 -23.07
N ASP A 55 11.95 2.40 -23.48
CA ASP A 55 12.12 2.82 -24.87
C ASP A 55 12.27 1.62 -25.82
N ASP A 56 12.39 1.89 -27.12
CA ASP A 56 12.54 0.85 -28.15
C ASP A 56 13.79 -0.04 -27.97
N GLU A 57 14.75 0.41 -27.17
CA GLU A 57 15.98 -0.31 -26.82
C GLU A 57 15.92 -0.90 -25.41
N GLY A 58 14.75 -0.90 -24.76
CA GLY A 58 14.51 -1.52 -23.45
C GLY A 58 14.96 -0.69 -22.25
N ARG A 59 15.41 0.55 -22.43
CA ARG A 59 15.94 1.36 -21.33
C ARG A 59 14.85 2.06 -20.53
N VAL A 60 15.02 2.02 -19.21
CA VAL A 60 14.11 2.69 -18.27
C VAL A 60 14.72 4.00 -17.79
N SER A 61 14.17 5.12 -18.26
CA SER A 61 14.51 6.45 -17.74
C SER A 61 13.94 6.66 -16.33
N SER A 62 14.49 7.62 -15.58
CA SER A 62 13.95 7.96 -14.25
C SER A 62 12.51 8.47 -14.33
N LYS A 63 12.15 9.17 -15.42
CA LYS A 63 10.78 9.61 -15.66
C LYS A 63 9.86 8.42 -15.95
N ALA A 64 10.27 7.51 -16.83
CA ALA A 64 9.49 6.31 -17.15
C ALA A 64 9.21 5.46 -15.90
N LEU A 65 10.20 5.32 -15.02
CA LEU A 65 10.00 4.64 -13.73
C LEU A 65 9.00 5.36 -12.83
N ALA A 66 9.12 6.69 -12.67
CA ALA A 66 8.21 7.46 -11.85
C ALA A 66 6.77 7.37 -12.38
N ASP A 67 6.59 7.49 -13.69
CA ASP A 67 5.29 7.37 -14.36
C ASP A 67 4.72 5.93 -14.22
N ALA A 68 5.57 4.90 -14.23
CA ALA A 68 5.17 3.51 -14.02
C ALA A 68 4.67 3.26 -12.59
N ILE A 69 5.39 3.79 -11.59
CA ILE A 69 5.02 3.69 -10.19
C ILE A 69 3.69 4.42 -9.95
N ALA A 70 3.58 5.68 -10.40
CA ALA A 70 2.37 6.47 -10.23
C ALA A 70 1.13 5.81 -10.86
N ALA A 71 1.27 5.25 -12.08
CA ALA A 71 0.19 4.50 -12.71
C ALA A 71 -0.20 3.25 -11.90
N SER A 72 0.79 2.51 -11.39
CA SER A 72 0.55 1.30 -10.60
C SER A 72 -0.10 1.60 -9.25
N GLU A 73 0.26 2.71 -8.61
CA GLU A 73 -0.37 3.18 -7.38
C GLU A 73 -1.84 3.56 -7.64
N ALA A 74 -2.12 4.30 -8.72
CA ALA A 74 -3.50 4.66 -9.09
C ALA A 74 -4.37 3.42 -9.41
N ASP A 75 -3.82 2.45 -10.14
CA ASP A 75 -4.50 1.18 -10.43
C ASP A 75 -4.80 0.41 -9.13
N PHE A 76 -3.80 0.31 -8.23
CA PHE A 76 -3.96 -0.35 -6.95
C PHE A 76 -5.00 0.35 -6.06
N GLU A 77 -5.00 1.68 -6.01
CA GLU A 77 -6.00 2.44 -5.26
C GLU A 77 -7.43 2.21 -5.79
N SER A 78 -7.60 2.21 -7.11
CA SER A 78 -8.90 1.96 -7.74
C SER A 78 -9.40 0.54 -7.48
N ASP A 79 -8.52 -0.46 -7.57
CA ASP A 79 -8.91 -1.86 -7.47
C ASP A 79 -9.01 -2.37 -6.04
N VAL A 80 -8.09 -1.94 -5.17
CA VAL A 80 -7.93 -2.48 -3.82
C VAL A 80 -8.43 -1.52 -2.76
N CYS A 81 -7.95 -0.27 -2.73
CA CYS A 81 -8.34 0.68 -1.68
C CYS A 81 -9.84 0.97 -1.73
N ARG A 82 -10.36 1.35 -2.90
CA ARG A 82 -11.79 1.63 -3.08
C ARG A 82 -12.66 0.41 -2.75
N THR A 83 -12.29 -0.77 -3.23
CA THR A 83 -13.03 -2.01 -2.95
C THR A 83 -12.99 -2.37 -1.46
N THR A 84 -11.86 -2.17 -0.80
CA THR A 84 -11.71 -2.39 0.64
C THR A 84 -12.64 -1.47 1.41
N LEU A 85 -12.63 -0.17 1.11
CA LEU A 85 -13.49 0.81 1.79
C LEU A 85 -14.99 0.56 1.51
N ALA A 86 -15.35 0.19 0.29
CA ALA A 86 -16.74 -0.11 -0.08
C ALA A 86 -17.32 -1.33 0.65
N ALA A 87 -16.47 -2.24 1.16
CA ALA A 87 -16.88 -3.41 1.93
C ALA A 87 -17.01 -3.14 3.44
N LEU A 88 -16.59 -1.96 3.91
CA LEU A 88 -16.58 -1.57 5.31
C LEU A 88 -17.83 -0.75 5.68
N SER A 89 -18.17 -0.71 6.96
CA SER A 89 -19.20 0.22 7.44
C SER A 89 -18.65 1.64 7.58
N ASP A 90 -19.50 2.65 7.51
CA ASP A 90 -19.10 4.06 7.71
C ASP A 90 -18.29 4.25 9.00
N ARG A 91 -18.64 3.53 10.07
CA ARG A 91 -17.90 3.57 11.34
C ARG A 91 -16.54 2.91 11.31
N ASP A 92 -16.36 1.88 10.49
CA ASP A 92 -15.04 1.30 10.24
C ASP A 92 -14.18 2.30 9.43
N VAL A 93 -14.77 3.01 8.46
CA VAL A 93 -14.09 4.07 7.70
C VAL A 93 -13.70 5.25 8.59
N ASP A 94 -14.60 5.75 9.46
CA ASP A 94 -14.31 6.79 10.47
C ASP A 94 -13.04 6.46 11.27
N PHE A 95 -12.94 5.19 11.71
CA PHE A 95 -11.79 4.70 12.47
C PHE A 95 -10.50 4.78 11.65
N LEU A 96 -10.55 4.34 10.39
CA LEU A 96 -9.40 4.35 9.49
C LEU A 96 -8.99 5.79 9.10
N VAL A 97 -9.95 6.70 8.91
CA VAL A 97 -9.68 8.13 8.67
C VAL A 97 -8.96 8.74 9.88
N CYS A 98 -9.43 8.46 11.10
CA CYS A 98 -8.74 8.89 12.33
C CYS A 98 -7.33 8.29 12.46
N MET A 99 -7.14 7.05 11.99
CA MET A 99 -5.88 6.34 11.97
C MET A 99 -4.89 6.92 10.94
N ALA A 100 -5.38 7.30 9.74
CA ALA A 100 -4.58 7.83 8.64
C ALA A 100 -3.89 9.18 8.96
N GLN A 101 -4.32 9.86 10.02
CA GLN A 101 -3.65 11.06 10.54
C GLN A 101 -2.27 10.77 11.15
N ASP A 102 -1.96 9.52 11.50
CA ASP A 102 -0.65 9.11 11.99
C ASP A 102 0.24 8.62 10.83
N GLU A 103 1.56 8.73 10.97
CA GLU A 103 2.50 8.45 9.87
C GLU A 103 2.86 6.97 9.70
N ARG A 104 2.77 6.14 10.75
CA ARG A 104 3.25 4.73 10.70
C ARG A 104 2.44 3.77 11.57
N GLU A 105 2.43 4.04 12.87
CA GLU A 105 1.71 3.24 13.85
C GLU A 105 0.74 4.13 14.61
N SER A 106 -0.46 3.64 14.83
CA SER A 106 -1.49 4.37 15.55
C SER A 106 -1.79 3.71 16.88
N ARG A 107 -1.89 4.54 17.93
CA ARG A 107 -2.29 4.09 19.25
C ARG A 107 -3.81 4.07 19.34
N ILE A 108 -4.37 2.94 19.74
CA ILE A 108 -5.83 2.74 19.76
C ILE A 108 -6.54 3.75 20.67
N SER A 109 -5.96 4.09 21.81
CA SER A 109 -6.55 5.09 22.72
C SER A 109 -6.60 6.49 22.09
N VAL A 110 -5.60 6.85 21.28
CA VAL A 110 -5.58 8.15 20.58
C VAL A 110 -6.63 8.16 19.46
N ILE A 111 -6.82 7.04 18.75
CA ILE A 111 -7.91 6.90 17.78
C ILE A 111 -9.27 7.03 18.49
N ALA A 112 -9.46 6.37 19.64
CA ALA A 112 -10.69 6.45 20.43
C ALA A 112 -11.00 7.89 20.88
N GLU A 113 -9.98 8.61 21.35
CA GLU A 113 -10.06 10.03 21.71
C GLU A 113 -10.49 10.89 20.51
N ARG A 114 -9.88 10.70 19.33
CA ARG A 114 -10.25 11.43 18.08
C ARG A 114 -11.68 11.15 17.66
N MET A 115 -12.13 9.91 17.79
CA MET A 115 -13.50 9.51 17.48
C MET A 115 -14.53 9.94 18.54
N GLY A 116 -14.09 10.39 19.72
CA GLY A 116 -14.98 10.72 20.83
C GLY A 116 -15.72 9.51 21.42
N VAL A 117 -15.10 8.33 21.38
CA VAL A 117 -15.69 7.06 21.83
C VAL A 117 -14.90 6.43 22.97
N SER A 118 -15.50 5.45 23.66
CA SER A 118 -14.79 4.71 24.70
C SER A 118 -13.75 3.75 24.12
N ASP A 119 -12.75 3.41 24.92
CA ASP A 119 -11.72 2.42 24.58
C ASP A 119 -12.34 1.07 24.18
N ASP A 120 -13.33 0.59 24.94
CA ASP A 120 -14.03 -0.67 24.66
C ASP A 120 -14.73 -0.65 23.29
N TYR A 121 -15.30 0.51 22.93
CA TYR A 121 -15.92 0.70 21.63
C TYR A 121 -14.89 0.68 20.50
N ALA A 122 -13.75 1.36 20.67
CA ALA A 122 -12.65 1.34 19.71
C ALA A 122 -12.02 -0.06 19.56
N GLN A 123 -11.94 -0.87 20.63
CA GLN A 123 -11.46 -2.26 20.54
C GLN A 123 -12.33 -3.13 19.64
N LYS A 124 -13.64 -2.87 19.58
CA LYS A 124 -14.56 -3.60 18.69
C LYS A 124 -14.21 -3.36 17.21
N TYR A 125 -14.01 -2.10 16.81
CA TYR A 125 -13.62 -1.76 15.42
C TYR A 125 -12.23 -2.27 15.10
N ARG A 126 -11.28 -2.11 16.02
CA ARG A 126 -9.95 -2.70 15.89
C ARG A 126 -10.02 -4.19 15.57
N ARG A 127 -10.82 -4.96 16.31
CA ARG A 127 -10.96 -6.41 16.07
C ARG A 127 -11.49 -6.67 14.67
N ARG A 128 -12.57 -6.00 14.28
CA ARG A 128 -13.18 -6.16 12.94
C ARG A 128 -12.22 -5.84 11.81
N LEU A 129 -11.50 -4.72 11.91
CA LEU A 129 -10.55 -4.28 10.90
C LEU A 129 -9.33 -5.22 10.80
N ILE A 130 -8.92 -5.84 11.90
CA ILE A 130 -7.91 -6.92 11.88
C ILE A 130 -8.46 -8.16 11.20
N ASP A 131 -9.67 -8.58 11.56
CA ASP A 131 -10.30 -9.78 10.99
C ASP A 131 -10.57 -9.61 9.48
N ALA A 132 -10.87 -8.39 9.04
CA ALA A 132 -10.99 -8.01 7.63
C ALA A 132 -9.63 -7.85 6.90
N GLY A 133 -8.51 -7.93 7.63
CA GLY A 133 -7.17 -7.80 7.06
C GLY A 133 -6.80 -6.38 6.62
N VAL A 134 -7.52 -5.36 7.09
CA VAL A 134 -7.31 -3.96 6.72
C VAL A 134 -6.19 -3.31 7.54
N ILE A 135 -6.12 -3.69 8.81
CA ILE A 135 -5.07 -3.28 9.74
C ILE A 135 -4.45 -4.50 10.41
N GLU A 136 -3.26 -4.34 10.97
CA GLU A 136 -2.60 -5.39 11.73
C GLU A 136 -1.99 -4.88 13.05
N PRO A 137 -1.92 -5.74 14.08
CA PRO A 137 -1.28 -5.39 15.34
C PRO A 137 0.24 -5.31 15.18
N VAL A 138 0.86 -4.29 15.76
CA VAL A 138 2.33 -4.15 15.78
C VAL A 138 2.90 -4.48 17.16
N ARG A 139 2.29 -3.90 18.19
CA ARG A 139 2.61 -4.11 19.61
C ARG A 139 1.37 -3.81 20.46
N ARG A 140 1.45 -4.04 21.77
CA ARG A 140 0.30 -3.85 22.67
C ARG A 140 -0.28 -2.43 22.54
N GLY A 141 -1.53 -2.34 22.08
CA GLY A 141 -2.27 -1.08 21.92
C GLY A 141 -1.95 -0.29 20.64
N TYR A 142 -1.15 -0.85 19.72
CA TYR A 142 -0.76 -0.20 18.47
C TYR A 142 -1.10 -1.05 17.25
N VAL A 143 -1.50 -0.38 16.18
CA VAL A 143 -1.85 -0.97 14.89
C VAL A 143 -1.23 -0.17 13.75
N ARG A 144 -1.13 -0.80 12.58
CA ARG A 144 -0.78 -0.14 11.31
C ARG A 144 -1.65 -0.66 10.19
N PHE A 145 -1.72 0.06 9.07
CA PHE A 145 -2.40 -0.42 7.87
C PHE A 145 -1.71 -1.67 7.34
N ALA A 146 -2.51 -2.66 6.97
CA ALA A 146 -2.04 -3.87 6.29
C ALA A 146 -2.22 -3.76 4.77
N VAL A 147 -3.17 -2.92 4.31
CA VAL A 147 -3.37 -2.60 2.89
C VAL A 147 -2.40 -1.48 2.49
N PRO A 148 -1.52 -1.70 1.49
CA PRO A 148 -0.66 -0.66 0.94
C PRO A 148 -1.42 0.60 0.52
N TYR A 149 -0.83 1.76 0.74
CA TYR A 149 -1.33 3.08 0.28
C TYR A 149 -2.72 3.48 0.80
N LEU A 150 -3.37 2.66 1.62
CA LEU A 150 -4.71 2.97 2.13
C LEU A 150 -4.72 4.21 3.02
N ASP A 151 -3.65 4.44 3.78
CA ASP A 151 -3.50 5.65 4.61
C ASP A 151 -3.40 6.91 3.74
N ALA A 152 -2.60 6.88 2.68
CA ALA A 152 -2.45 7.98 1.74
C ALA A 152 -3.77 8.26 1.01
N HIS A 153 -4.44 7.19 0.55
CA HIS A 153 -5.75 7.27 -0.10
C HIS A 153 -6.81 7.89 0.83
N LEU A 154 -6.83 7.51 2.11
CA LEU A 154 -7.77 8.05 3.10
C LEU A 154 -7.53 9.53 3.42
N ARG A 155 -6.32 10.07 3.26
CA ARG A 155 -6.04 11.50 3.47
C ARG A 155 -6.61 12.39 2.37
N THR A 156 -6.89 11.82 1.19
CA THR A 156 -7.52 12.50 0.05
C THR A 156 -8.95 12.03 -0.19
N TYR A 157 -9.46 11.14 0.65
CA TYR A 157 -10.79 10.57 0.58
C TYR A 157 -11.80 11.59 1.13
N ASP A 158 -12.41 12.37 0.23
CA ASP A 158 -13.65 13.07 0.54
C ASP A 158 -14.81 12.07 0.45
N GLU A 159 -15.58 11.95 1.52
CA GLU A 159 -16.87 11.27 1.49
C GLU A 159 -17.76 11.96 0.44
N GLY A 160 -18.00 11.27 -0.67
CA GLY A 160 -18.98 11.69 -1.68
C GLY A 160 -20.41 11.58 -1.16
#